data_AF-A0A9D5TTQ4-F1
#
_entry.id   AF-A0A9D5TTQ4-F1
#
_cell.length_a   1.000
_cell.length_b   1.000
_cell.length_c   1.000
_cell.angle_alpha   90.00
_cell.angle_beta   90.00
_cell.angle_gamma   90.00
#
_symmetry.space_group_name_H-M   'P 1'
#
loop_
_entity.id
_entity.type
_entity.pdbx_description
1 polymer ?
#
loop_
_entity_poly.entity_id
_entity_poly.type
_entity_poly.pdbx_seq_one_letter_code
_entity_poly.pdbx_strand_id
1 'polypeptide(L)'
;MTKKRKCQVLNEVRDMKLIKKLLIAILLISVLCSGSVIAKNNVSEIDIDVTIRDDGSAYIVQNWHGNFNEGTENYIPIATGDIAVSDLKVSDKNGEYEFEDNWNVDLSFEEKSGKCGINKTSEGVELCFGISEYGENRYAIEYVVTDFIKSYTDYDGTNFMFINPDMSTFPTDGHINILLQNGTMLTEENCAIWGFGYDGYIEFENGSVNAWTTSSLSKSNSMIVMLRLNKGIISPKTSVSKSFETVKNRAFEGSDYLDNELDEVGIFATVIGLIILLFSHLLVIFVIVLFIKRKRSIKKFYKQTGYFRDVPNGGNISVSHYLAQNFYVAKEESHIIGALILSMINKGCIEPLTEENVGFFGRVKQSVNLKLIKEPDALAEISLYNTLINAAGEDGILQEKELEKYSYKNPETILGIIRGIRNNGKDTFISQKGFLKGAGRSIKKLSDNGKKELREVMGLKKYLEEFTLIGERDISETVIWKEYLVYATLFGNAEKVLNQFKQVYPEKIYEFDNYNRNVIIANSYYRSMYRSSQRAMQARRTGGGGGRSSFGGGGGFSGGGRGGGSR
;
A
#
# COMPACT_ATOMS: atom_id res chain seq x y z
N MET A 1 26.73 -33.71 -51.84
CA MET A 1 26.52 -33.19 -50.47
C MET A 1 27.64 -32.23 -50.12
N THR A 2 27.33 -30.95 -50.00
CA THR A 2 28.30 -29.84 -49.95
C THR A 2 28.98 -29.69 -48.59
N LYS A 3 30.27 -29.33 -48.60
CA LYS A 3 31.16 -29.06 -47.45
C LYS A 3 30.51 -28.27 -46.29
N LYS A 4 29.53 -27.41 -46.60
CA LYS A 4 28.73 -26.63 -45.64
C LYS A 4 27.93 -27.50 -44.65
N ARG A 5 27.29 -28.59 -45.09
CA ARG A 5 26.51 -29.47 -44.19
C ARG A 5 27.40 -30.25 -43.21
N LYS A 6 28.59 -30.68 -43.64
CA LYS A 6 29.56 -31.35 -42.74
C LYS A 6 30.09 -30.42 -41.64
N CYS A 7 30.31 -29.14 -41.96
CA CYS A 7 30.81 -28.15 -41.00
C CYS A 7 29.76 -27.78 -39.94
N GLN A 8 28.48 -27.72 -40.33
CA GLN A 8 27.37 -27.42 -39.43
C GLN A 8 27.10 -28.56 -38.42
N VAL A 9 27.14 -29.81 -38.88
CA VAL A 9 26.98 -30.99 -38.00
C VAL A 9 28.16 -31.15 -37.03
N LEU A 10 29.39 -30.84 -37.45
CA LEU A 10 30.57 -30.88 -36.57
C LEU A 10 30.53 -29.81 -35.48
N ASN A 11 30.00 -28.62 -35.77
CA ASN A 11 29.81 -27.56 -34.79
C ASN A 11 28.71 -27.92 -33.78
N GLU A 12 27.57 -28.47 -34.23
CA GLU A 12 26.50 -28.93 -33.33
C GLU A 12 26.97 -30.04 -32.39
N VAL A 13 27.76 -31.00 -32.87
CA VAL A 13 28.32 -32.08 -32.03
C VAL A 13 29.35 -31.54 -31.02
N ARG A 14 30.12 -30.52 -31.39
CA ARG A 14 31.09 -29.85 -30.50
C ARG A 14 30.36 -29.05 -29.42
N ASP A 15 29.33 -28.30 -29.79
CA ASP A 15 28.51 -27.50 -28.88
C ASP A 15 27.73 -28.40 -27.90
N MET A 16 27.22 -29.55 -28.37
CA MET A 16 26.53 -30.52 -27.51
C MET A 16 27.48 -31.21 -26.51
N LYS A 17 28.76 -31.42 -26.87
CA LYS A 17 29.80 -31.88 -25.94
C LYS A 17 30.20 -30.79 -24.94
N LEU A 18 30.23 -29.52 -25.36
CA LEU A 18 30.50 -28.38 -24.49
C LEU A 18 29.37 -28.19 -23.47
N ILE A 19 28.10 -28.29 -23.91
CA ILE A 19 26.91 -28.21 -23.06
C ILE A 19 26.88 -29.36 -22.05
N LYS A 20 27.22 -30.60 -22.45
CA LYS A 20 27.32 -31.73 -21.51
C LYS A 20 28.40 -31.51 -20.45
N LYS A 21 29.57 -30.99 -20.83
CA LYS A 21 30.64 -30.65 -19.87
C LYS A 21 30.22 -29.53 -18.91
N LEU A 22 29.49 -28.52 -19.42
CA LEU A 22 28.95 -27.44 -18.60
C LEU A 22 27.90 -27.95 -17.61
N LEU A 23 27.00 -28.85 -18.04
CA LEU A 23 25.98 -29.46 -17.18
C LEU A 23 26.59 -30.34 -16.09
N ILE A 24 27.65 -31.10 -16.40
CA ILE A 24 28.37 -31.91 -15.41
C ILE A 24 29.13 -31.01 -14.42
N ALA A 25 29.72 -29.90 -14.89
CA ALA A 25 30.36 -28.92 -14.01
C ALA A 25 29.34 -28.21 -13.09
N ILE A 26 28.16 -27.86 -13.61
CA ILE A 26 27.05 -27.29 -12.81
C ILE A 26 26.56 -28.32 -11.79
N LEU A 27 26.46 -29.60 -12.16
CA LEU A 27 26.08 -30.68 -11.24
C LEU A 27 27.13 -30.87 -10.15
N LEU A 28 28.42 -30.87 -10.49
CA LEU A 28 29.52 -30.97 -9.52
C LEU A 28 29.61 -29.75 -8.59
N ILE A 29 29.37 -28.54 -9.11
CA ILE A 29 29.25 -27.32 -8.30
C ILE A 29 28.02 -27.40 -7.39
N SER A 30 26.89 -27.94 -7.86
CA SER A 30 25.69 -28.13 -7.02
C SER A 30 25.90 -29.14 -5.90
N VAL A 31 26.75 -30.15 -6.10
CA VAL A 31 27.12 -31.14 -5.07
C VAL A 31 28.15 -30.57 -4.08
N LEU A 32 29.06 -29.69 -4.54
CA LEU A 32 30.01 -28.96 -3.69
C LEU A 32 29.36 -27.79 -2.91
N CYS A 33 28.21 -27.30 -3.36
CA CYS A 33 27.38 -26.33 -2.65
C CYS A 33 26.38 -26.97 -1.66
N SER A 34 26.36 -28.30 -1.52
CA SER A 34 25.69 -28.98 -0.40
C SER A 34 26.57 -28.86 0.86
N GLY A 35 26.95 -27.63 1.23
CA GLY A 35 27.24 -27.35 2.62
C GLY A 35 25.97 -27.64 3.41
N SER A 36 26.11 -28.26 4.59
CA SER A 36 25.03 -28.37 5.55
C SER A 36 24.37 -27.00 5.66
N VAL A 37 23.12 -26.86 5.21
CA VAL A 37 22.32 -25.67 5.51
C VAL A 37 22.06 -25.77 7.01
N ILE A 38 22.97 -25.23 7.81
CA ILE A 38 22.71 -24.98 9.23
C ILE A 38 21.53 -24.01 9.22
N ALA A 39 20.43 -24.42 9.84
CA ALA A 39 19.20 -23.64 9.84
C ALA A 39 19.44 -22.34 10.62
N LYS A 40 19.69 -21.25 9.91
CA LYS A 40 19.91 -19.93 10.49
C LYS A 40 18.73 -19.52 11.39
N ASN A 41 19.01 -18.84 12.50
CA ASN A 41 17.96 -18.34 13.38
C ASN A 41 16.98 -17.44 12.61
N ASN A 42 15.71 -17.50 12.99
CA ASN A 42 14.65 -16.68 12.42
C ASN A 42 13.61 -16.37 13.49
N VAL A 43 13.21 -15.11 13.58
CA VAL A 43 12.03 -14.69 14.34
C VAL A 43 10.90 -14.58 13.32
N SER A 44 9.79 -15.29 13.54
CA SER A 44 8.62 -15.16 12.67
C SER A 44 7.77 -13.98 13.10
N GLU A 45 7.64 -13.75 14.41
CA GLU A 45 6.71 -12.77 14.96
C GLU A 45 7.32 -12.04 16.16
N ILE A 46 7.08 -10.73 16.23
CA ILE A 46 7.29 -9.90 17.42
C ILE A 46 5.99 -9.16 17.70
N ASP A 47 5.34 -9.48 18.81
CA ASP A 47 4.16 -8.78 19.33
C ASP A 47 4.56 -7.95 20.55
N ILE A 48 4.23 -6.67 20.56
CA ILE A 48 4.68 -5.70 21.56
C ILE A 48 3.47 -5.04 22.23
N ASP A 49 3.27 -5.32 23.51
CA ASP A 49 2.30 -4.62 24.35
C ASP A 49 2.97 -3.51 25.15
N VAL A 50 2.40 -2.31 25.09
CA VAL A 50 2.91 -1.12 25.76
C VAL A 50 1.82 -0.56 26.68
N THR A 51 2.07 -0.60 27.98
CA THR A 51 1.21 0.01 28.99
C THR A 51 1.85 1.28 29.52
N ILE A 52 1.34 2.44 29.09
CA ILE A 52 1.81 3.76 29.52
C ILE A 52 1.20 4.10 30.88
N ARG A 53 2.04 4.49 31.84
CA ARG A 53 1.66 4.88 33.20
C ARG A 53 1.40 6.38 33.30
N ASP A 54 0.69 6.78 34.37
CA ASP A 54 0.35 8.19 34.61
C ASP A 54 1.58 9.10 34.76
N ASP A 55 2.72 8.55 35.17
CA ASP A 55 3.97 9.31 35.34
C ASP A 55 4.81 9.44 34.06
N GLY A 56 4.28 8.92 32.93
CA GLY A 56 4.93 8.93 31.63
C GLY A 56 5.90 7.78 31.38
N SER A 57 6.15 6.90 32.35
CA SER A 57 6.88 5.64 32.09
C SER A 57 6.02 4.64 31.33
N ALA A 58 6.65 3.67 30.66
CA ALA A 58 5.96 2.57 29.99
C ALA A 58 6.46 1.22 30.49
N TYR A 59 5.51 0.31 30.74
CA TYR A 59 5.78 -1.11 30.87
C TYR A 59 5.63 -1.75 29.49
N ILE A 60 6.67 -2.43 29.02
CA ILE A 60 6.72 -3.03 27.68
C ILE A 60 6.89 -4.53 27.83
N VAL A 61 6.07 -5.29 27.09
CA VAL A 61 6.19 -6.73 26.91
C VAL A 61 6.41 -7.01 25.44
N GLN A 62 7.55 -7.59 25.07
CA GLN A 62 7.79 -8.12 23.73
C GLN A 62 7.69 -9.64 23.74
N ASN A 63 6.80 -10.18 22.92
CA ASN A 63 6.65 -11.62 22.70
C ASN A 63 7.35 -11.98 21.38
N TRP A 64 8.47 -12.67 21.47
CA TRP A 64 9.21 -13.14 20.30
C TRP A 64 8.89 -14.61 20.05
N HIS A 65 8.50 -14.95 18.82
CA HIS A 65 8.35 -16.33 18.38
C HIS A 65 9.32 -16.61 17.23
N GLY A 66 10.07 -17.70 17.32
CA GLY A 66 11.04 -18.02 16.29
C GLY A 66 11.72 -19.37 16.45
N ASN A 67 12.58 -19.68 15.48
CA ASN A 67 13.49 -20.82 15.53
C ASN A 67 14.92 -20.33 15.79
N PHE A 68 15.57 -20.92 16.79
CA PHE A 68 16.90 -20.55 17.27
C PHE A 68 17.77 -21.82 17.30
N ASN A 69 18.69 -21.99 16.36
CA ASN A 69 19.54 -23.19 16.21
C ASN A 69 21.05 -22.88 16.25
N GLU A 70 21.43 -21.61 16.42
CA GLU A 70 22.81 -21.15 16.56
C GLU A 70 22.91 -19.96 17.55
N GLY A 71 24.12 -19.63 17.97
CA GLY A 71 24.37 -18.57 18.96
C GLY A 71 24.15 -19.05 20.40
N THR A 72 24.41 -18.16 21.35
CA THR A 72 24.24 -18.43 22.79
C THR A 72 23.15 -17.59 23.42
N GLU A 73 22.81 -16.45 22.80
CA GLU A 73 21.86 -15.49 23.34
C GLU A 73 21.14 -14.71 22.25
N ASN A 74 20.05 -14.07 22.65
CA ASN A 74 19.42 -12.99 21.93
C ASN A 74 19.64 -11.67 22.68
N TYR A 75 19.57 -10.56 21.94
CA TYR A 75 19.69 -9.23 22.53
C TYR A 75 18.87 -8.17 21.79
N ILE A 76 18.41 -7.16 22.54
CA ILE A 76 17.68 -6.00 22.04
C ILE A 76 18.46 -4.73 22.38
N PRO A 77 19.17 -4.12 21.40
CA PRO A 77 19.80 -2.82 21.59
C PRO A 77 18.77 -1.72 21.80
N ILE A 78 18.97 -0.90 22.83
CA ILE A 78 18.17 0.29 23.11
C ILE A 78 19.12 1.44 23.39
N ALA A 79 19.17 2.41 22.47
CA ALA A 79 19.85 3.68 22.68
C ALA A 79 19.08 4.44 23.76
N THR A 80 19.74 4.68 24.89
CA THR A 80 19.05 5.24 26.05
C THR A 80 18.96 6.75 25.99
N GLY A 81 19.94 7.47 25.41
CA GLY A 81 19.83 8.91 25.19
C GLY A 81 19.21 9.69 26.37
N ASP A 82 17.93 10.05 26.24
CA ASP A 82 17.09 10.77 27.20
C ASP A 82 15.98 9.93 27.89
N ILE A 83 16.15 8.61 27.94
CA ILE A 83 15.31 7.60 28.61
C ILE A 83 16.20 6.68 29.46
N ALA A 84 15.61 5.91 30.37
CA ALA A 84 16.31 4.81 31.03
C ALA A 84 15.47 3.53 31.02
N VAL A 85 16.16 2.38 30.96
CA VAL A 85 15.55 1.05 30.95
C VAL A 85 15.87 0.31 32.23
N SER A 86 14.87 -0.33 32.83
CA SER A 86 14.98 -1.08 34.09
C SER A 86 14.05 -2.29 34.11
N ASP A 87 14.14 -3.06 35.19
CA ASP A 87 13.18 -4.13 35.52
C ASP A 87 13.04 -5.20 34.43
N LEU A 88 14.15 -5.54 33.76
CA LEU A 88 14.16 -6.59 32.75
C LEU A 88 13.79 -7.93 33.39
N LYS A 89 12.80 -8.59 32.81
CA LYS A 89 12.46 -10.00 33.06
C LYS A 89 12.29 -10.71 31.74
N VAL A 90 12.70 -11.97 31.71
CA VAL A 90 12.49 -12.84 30.55
C VAL A 90 11.91 -14.16 31.01
N SER A 91 10.96 -14.70 30.25
CA SER A 91 10.45 -16.04 30.47
C SER A 91 10.23 -16.77 29.15
N ASP A 92 10.25 -18.09 29.21
CA ASP A 92 9.84 -18.97 28.13
C ASP A 92 8.97 -20.13 28.68
N LYS A 93 8.82 -21.20 27.89
CA LYS A 93 8.03 -22.38 28.29
C LYS A 93 8.53 -23.08 29.57
N ASN A 94 9.79 -22.88 29.95
CA ASN A 94 10.44 -23.50 31.12
C ASN A 94 10.34 -22.64 32.38
N GLY A 95 9.90 -21.37 32.26
CA GLY A 95 9.68 -20.47 33.38
C GLY A 95 10.41 -19.12 33.25
N GLU A 96 10.43 -18.37 34.35
CA GLU A 96 11.14 -17.09 34.47
C GLU A 96 12.66 -17.31 34.57
N TYR A 97 13.43 -16.45 33.89
CA TYR A 97 14.88 -16.52 33.83
C TYR A 97 15.52 -15.89 35.06
N GLU A 98 16.67 -16.41 35.47
CA GLU A 98 17.50 -15.78 36.50
C GLU A 98 18.12 -14.48 35.97
N PHE A 99 18.00 -13.39 36.73
CA PHE A 99 18.57 -12.10 36.35
C PHE A 99 20.03 -11.98 36.82
N GLU A 100 20.92 -11.57 35.92
CA GLU A 100 22.35 -11.37 36.16
C GLU A 100 22.71 -9.89 36.04
N ASP A 101 23.24 -9.31 37.13
CA ASP A 101 23.61 -7.88 37.21
C ASP A 101 24.74 -7.49 36.24
N ASN A 102 25.63 -8.45 35.93
CA ASN A 102 26.80 -8.23 35.07
C ASN A 102 26.80 -9.23 33.91
N TRP A 103 25.96 -8.96 32.91
CA TRP A 103 25.89 -9.81 31.72
C TRP A 103 27.24 -9.92 31.01
N ASN A 104 27.71 -11.14 30.79
CA ASN A 104 28.94 -11.43 30.06
C ASN A 104 28.64 -12.13 28.73
N VAL A 105 28.90 -11.42 27.63
CA VAL A 105 28.61 -11.86 26.27
C VAL A 105 29.47 -13.03 25.80
N ASP A 106 30.58 -13.33 26.48
CA ASP A 106 31.52 -14.39 26.10
C ASP A 106 31.24 -15.75 26.78
N LEU A 107 30.22 -15.84 27.66
CA LEU A 107 29.85 -17.09 28.34
C LEU A 107 29.27 -18.14 27.38
N SER A 108 29.34 -19.41 27.77
CA SER A 108 28.82 -20.53 26.97
C SER A 108 27.28 -20.52 26.89
N PHE A 109 26.75 -21.34 25.99
CA PHE A 109 25.31 -21.58 25.88
C PHE A 109 24.72 -22.04 27.23
N GLU A 110 25.33 -23.03 27.86
CA GLU A 110 24.87 -23.62 29.13
C GLU A 110 24.92 -22.63 30.29
N GLU A 111 25.89 -21.72 30.29
CA GLU A 111 26.04 -20.70 31.32
C GLU A 111 24.99 -19.58 31.20
N LYS A 112 24.49 -19.33 29.99
CA LYS A 112 23.48 -18.29 29.71
C LYS A 112 22.04 -18.83 29.66
N SER A 113 21.88 -20.12 29.38
CA SER A 113 20.57 -20.78 29.27
C SER A 113 19.73 -20.52 30.52
N GLY A 114 18.52 -20.00 30.34
CA GLY A 114 17.62 -19.64 31.44
C GLY A 114 18.03 -18.39 32.24
N LYS A 115 18.90 -17.53 31.68
CA LYS A 115 19.35 -16.28 32.30
C LYS A 115 19.12 -15.07 31.42
N CYS A 116 18.94 -13.91 32.04
CA CYS A 116 18.85 -12.62 31.37
C CYS A 116 19.62 -11.52 32.11
N GLY A 117 19.91 -10.41 31.44
CA GLY A 117 20.63 -9.29 32.05
C GLY A 117 20.67 -8.06 31.15
N ILE A 118 21.04 -6.92 31.72
CA ILE A 118 21.18 -5.64 31.00
C ILE A 118 22.67 -5.35 30.79
N ASN A 119 23.16 -5.48 29.56
CA ASN A 119 24.53 -5.12 29.21
C ASN A 119 24.61 -3.62 28.85
N LYS A 120 25.58 -2.89 29.43
CA LYS A 120 25.76 -1.46 29.14
C LYS A 120 26.64 -1.26 27.91
N THR A 121 26.26 -0.34 27.04
CA THR A 121 27.02 0.02 25.83
C THR A 121 27.33 1.51 25.81
N SER A 122 28.11 1.95 24.82
CA SER A 122 28.41 3.37 24.64
C SER A 122 27.21 4.21 24.19
N GLU A 123 26.22 3.58 23.53
CA GLU A 123 25.02 4.25 23.01
C GLU A 123 23.78 4.03 23.91
N GLY A 124 23.82 3.07 24.84
CA GLY A 124 22.75 2.79 25.78
C GLY A 124 22.89 1.43 26.46
N VAL A 125 21.94 0.53 26.21
CA VAL A 125 21.94 -0.82 26.79
C VAL A 125 21.58 -1.88 25.75
N GLU A 126 21.91 -3.13 26.04
CA GLU A 126 21.36 -4.31 25.39
C GLU A 126 20.59 -5.12 26.43
N LEU A 127 19.33 -5.44 26.12
CA LEU A 127 18.57 -6.42 26.90
C LEU A 127 18.95 -7.80 26.40
N CYS A 128 19.73 -8.55 27.18
CA CYS A 128 20.29 -9.83 26.78
C CYS A 128 19.58 -10.99 27.48
N PHE A 129 19.38 -12.09 26.76
CA PHE A 129 18.80 -13.31 27.30
C PHE A 129 19.30 -14.54 26.56
N GLY A 130 19.70 -15.56 27.32
CA GLY A 130 20.25 -16.79 26.77
C GLY A 130 19.21 -17.59 25.98
N ILE A 131 19.66 -18.30 24.94
CA ILE A 131 18.82 -19.30 24.29
C ILE A 131 18.72 -20.49 25.25
N SER A 132 17.52 -20.83 25.71
CA SER A 132 17.31 -21.93 26.66
C SER A 132 17.55 -23.30 26.05
N GLU A 133 16.99 -23.53 24.87
CA GLU A 133 17.15 -24.73 24.06
C GLU A 133 17.15 -24.37 22.57
N TYR A 134 17.84 -25.15 21.75
CA TYR A 134 17.76 -24.97 20.30
C TYR A 134 16.44 -25.51 19.74
N GLY A 135 15.89 -24.81 18.76
CA GLY A 135 14.63 -25.13 18.10
C GLY A 135 13.64 -23.97 18.17
N GLU A 136 12.36 -24.29 18.11
CA GLU A 136 11.26 -23.34 18.20
C GLU A 136 11.09 -22.85 19.64
N ASN A 137 11.21 -21.55 19.86
CA ASN A 137 11.03 -20.93 21.16
C ASN A 137 10.08 -19.74 21.09
N ARG A 138 9.44 -19.49 22.24
CA ARG A 138 8.68 -18.26 22.51
C ARG A 138 9.23 -17.61 23.76
N TYR A 139 9.67 -16.36 23.64
CA TYR A 139 10.17 -15.55 24.75
C TYR A 139 9.19 -14.43 25.06
N ALA A 140 8.89 -14.20 26.33
CA ALA A 140 8.25 -13.00 26.82
C ALA A 140 9.30 -12.14 27.52
N ILE A 141 9.60 -10.98 26.93
CA ILE A 141 10.62 -10.03 27.40
C ILE A 141 9.89 -8.80 27.96
N GLU A 142 10.00 -8.60 29.27
CA GLU A 142 9.31 -7.54 30.00
C GLU A 142 10.32 -6.53 30.54
N TYR A 143 10.06 -5.24 30.40
CA TYR A 143 10.93 -4.19 30.92
C TYR A 143 10.19 -2.86 31.09
N VAL A 144 10.77 -1.94 31.87
CA VAL A 144 10.26 -0.58 32.08
C VAL A 144 11.13 0.41 31.34
N VAL A 145 10.49 1.33 30.61
CA VAL A 145 11.13 2.52 30.04
C VAL A 145 10.64 3.76 30.78
N THR A 146 11.54 4.43 31.48
CA THR A 146 11.27 5.73 32.11
C THR A 146 11.41 6.87 31.10
N ASP A 147 10.70 7.97 31.34
CA ASP A 147 10.65 9.13 30.43
C ASP A 147 10.22 8.79 29.00
N PHE A 148 9.39 7.73 28.88
CA PHE A 148 8.84 7.25 27.61
C PHE A 148 7.92 8.30 26.98
N ILE A 149 6.89 8.76 27.71
CA ILE A 149 6.16 9.98 27.40
C ILE A 149 6.81 11.16 28.11
N LYS A 150 7.03 12.25 27.37
CA LYS A 150 7.55 13.51 27.91
C LYS A 150 6.51 14.63 27.75
N SER A 151 6.57 15.60 28.65
CA SER A 151 5.73 16.80 28.62
C SER A 151 6.39 17.92 27.81
N TYR A 152 5.87 18.21 26.62
CA TYR A 152 6.31 19.33 25.78
C TYR A 152 5.47 20.59 26.05
N THR A 153 5.81 21.74 25.45
CA THR A 153 5.08 22.99 25.73
C THR A 153 3.62 22.99 25.32
N ASP A 154 3.26 22.19 24.31
CA ASP A 154 1.96 22.13 23.65
C ASP A 154 1.23 20.80 23.89
N TYR A 155 1.96 19.68 23.93
CA TYR A 155 1.41 18.32 24.09
C TYR A 155 2.27 17.44 24.99
N ASP A 156 1.74 16.29 25.39
CA ASP A 156 2.56 15.18 25.90
C ASP A 156 2.83 14.22 24.74
N GLY A 157 3.94 13.49 24.73
CA GLY A 157 4.12 12.45 23.72
C GLY A 157 5.49 11.79 23.66
N THR A 158 5.63 10.93 22.66
CA THR A 158 6.85 10.20 22.35
C THR A 158 7.00 9.96 20.84
N ASN A 159 8.23 9.70 20.42
CA ASN A 159 8.57 9.12 19.13
C ASN A 159 9.53 7.97 19.44
N PHE A 160 9.08 6.71 19.39
CA PHE A 160 9.83 5.58 19.95
C PHE A 160 10.03 4.47 18.92
N MET A 161 11.26 3.95 18.83
CA MET A 161 11.60 2.81 17.99
C MET A 161 11.44 1.50 18.76
N PHE A 162 10.49 0.68 18.34
CA PHE A 162 10.15 -0.60 18.98
C PHE A 162 10.86 -1.79 18.34
N ILE A 163 10.99 -1.80 17.01
CA ILE A 163 11.73 -2.83 16.28
C ILE A 163 12.89 -2.17 15.53
N ASN A 164 14.09 -2.69 15.77
CA ASN A 164 15.34 -2.14 15.28
C ASN A 164 15.61 -2.49 13.81
N PRO A 165 16.27 -1.59 13.05
CA PRO A 165 16.91 -1.96 11.81
C PRO A 165 18.16 -2.81 12.06
N ASP A 166 18.66 -3.44 11.00
CA ASP A 166 19.87 -4.26 10.95
C ASP A 166 19.92 -5.50 11.88
N MET A 167 18.79 -6.00 12.41
CA MET A 167 18.73 -7.22 13.23
C MET A 167 19.33 -8.46 12.53
N SER A 168 19.98 -9.36 13.28
CA SER A 168 20.48 -10.63 12.75
C SER A 168 19.34 -11.61 12.40
N THR A 169 18.22 -11.48 13.12
CA THR A 169 16.98 -12.27 12.99
C THR A 169 15.77 -11.35 12.86
N PHE A 170 15.40 -10.97 11.64
CA PHE A 170 14.23 -10.10 11.41
C PHE A 170 12.91 -10.84 11.62
N PRO A 171 11.91 -10.20 12.26
CA PRO A 171 10.54 -10.70 12.28
C PRO A 171 9.94 -10.71 10.88
N THR A 172 9.16 -11.75 10.60
CA THR A 172 8.29 -11.78 9.41
C THR A 172 7.09 -10.87 9.61
N ASP A 173 6.57 -10.79 10.84
CA ASP A 173 5.44 -9.96 11.22
C ASP A 173 5.73 -9.21 12.52
N GLY A 174 5.43 -7.91 12.53
CA GLY A 174 5.55 -7.05 13.71
C GLY A 174 4.21 -6.43 14.06
N HIS A 175 3.85 -6.49 15.35
CA HIS A 175 2.64 -5.91 15.91
C HIS A 175 2.96 -5.11 17.18
N ILE A 176 2.33 -3.95 17.35
CA ILE A 176 2.47 -3.09 18.52
C ILE A 176 1.08 -2.64 18.95
N ASN A 177 0.74 -2.88 20.21
CA ASN A 177 -0.47 -2.39 20.87
C ASN A 177 -0.10 -1.48 22.04
N ILE A 178 -0.68 -0.28 22.09
CA ILE A 178 -0.38 0.74 23.11
C ILE A 178 -1.66 1.16 23.81
N LEU A 179 -1.65 1.12 25.15
CA LEU A 179 -2.76 1.53 26.00
C LEU A 179 -2.29 2.36 27.21
N LEU A 180 -3.23 3.04 27.85
CA LEU A 180 -3.00 3.76 29.11
C LEU A 180 -3.39 2.87 30.30
N GLN A 181 -2.53 2.79 31.31
CA GLN A 181 -2.75 2.01 32.53
C GLN A 181 -4.02 2.46 33.28
N ASN A 182 -4.33 3.75 33.24
CA ASN A 182 -5.49 4.32 33.93
C ASN A 182 -6.84 4.00 33.24
N GLY A 183 -6.83 3.28 32.11
CA GLY A 183 -8.03 2.86 31.38
C GLY A 183 -8.64 3.94 30.49
N THR A 184 -8.04 5.13 30.39
CA THR A 184 -8.48 6.16 29.44
C THR A 184 -8.27 5.66 28.01
N MET A 185 -9.34 5.68 27.21
CA MET A 185 -9.29 5.24 25.82
C MET A 185 -8.50 6.21 24.95
N LEU A 186 -7.57 5.69 24.14
CA LEU A 186 -6.86 6.44 23.11
C LEU A 186 -7.74 6.55 21.86
N THR A 187 -8.05 7.78 21.45
CA THR A 187 -8.90 8.08 20.29
C THR A 187 -8.37 9.29 19.52
N GLU A 188 -8.87 9.53 18.31
CA GLU A 188 -8.53 10.72 17.52
C GLU A 188 -8.87 12.05 18.23
N GLU A 189 -9.75 12.04 19.22
CA GLU A 189 -10.14 13.25 19.97
C GLU A 189 -9.06 13.69 20.97
N ASN A 190 -8.34 12.73 21.55
CA ASN A 190 -7.41 12.96 22.66
C ASN A 190 -5.95 12.58 22.36
N CYS A 191 -5.73 11.92 21.23
CA CYS A 191 -4.45 11.36 20.82
C CYS A 191 -4.23 11.58 19.31
N ALA A 192 -2.97 11.60 18.88
CA ALA A 192 -2.58 11.55 17.48
C ALA A 192 -1.38 10.61 17.29
N ILE A 193 -1.39 9.83 16.21
CA ILE A 193 -0.51 8.67 15.98
C ILE A 193 0.08 8.66 14.57
N TRP A 194 1.34 8.23 14.46
CA TRP A 194 2.05 8.04 13.20
C TRP A 194 3.02 6.86 13.29
N GLY A 195 3.26 6.20 12.15
CA GLY A 195 4.17 5.06 12.04
C GLY A 195 5.24 5.31 10.98
N PHE A 196 6.49 4.93 11.26
CA PHE A 196 7.63 5.15 10.35
C PHE A 196 8.55 3.92 10.26
N GLY A 197 9.15 3.73 9.08
CA GLY A 197 10.20 2.74 8.81
C GLY A 197 9.72 1.38 8.31
N TYR A 198 8.41 1.18 8.14
CA TYR A 198 7.80 -0.09 7.74
C TYR A 198 6.60 0.08 6.81
N ASP A 199 6.33 -0.95 5.99
CA ASP A 199 5.09 -1.02 5.20
C ASP A 199 3.99 -1.68 6.01
N GLY A 200 3.03 -0.88 6.43
CA GLY A 200 2.00 -1.29 7.36
C GLY A 200 1.04 -0.17 7.70
N TYR A 201 0.28 -0.37 8.77
CA TYR A 201 -0.74 0.57 9.23
C TYR A 201 -0.53 0.88 10.71
N ILE A 202 -1.12 1.99 11.14
CA ILE A 202 -1.28 2.38 12.53
C ILE A 202 -2.66 3.00 12.71
N GLU A 203 -3.46 2.50 13.65
CA GLU A 203 -4.86 2.90 13.80
C GLU A 203 -5.29 2.94 15.27
N PHE A 204 -6.38 3.65 15.55
CA PHE A 204 -7.08 3.57 16.83
C PHE A 204 -8.11 2.46 16.74
N GLU A 205 -8.03 1.48 17.62
CA GLU A 205 -8.98 0.37 17.66
C GLU A 205 -9.28 0.00 19.12
N ASN A 206 -10.57 -0.10 19.46
CA ASN A 206 -11.04 -0.48 20.81
C ASN A 206 -10.43 0.32 21.98
N GLY A 207 -10.08 1.59 21.75
CA GLY A 207 -9.47 2.47 22.75
C GLY A 207 -7.97 2.27 22.95
N SER A 208 -7.30 1.50 22.09
CA SER A 208 -5.84 1.38 22.02
C SER A 208 -5.31 1.86 20.67
N VAL A 209 -3.98 2.01 20.58
CA VAL A 209 -3.26 2.27 19.33
C VAL A 209 -2.64 0.97 18.85
N ASN A 210 -2.97 0.56 17.63
CA ASN A 210 -2.47 -0.68 17.03
C ASN A 210 -1.64 -0.34 15.80
N ALA A 211 -0.43 -0.89 15.70
CA ALA A 211 0.46 -0.73 14.56
C ALA A 211 0.97 -2.10 14.10
N TRP A 212 0.87 -2.38 12.80
CA TRP A 212 1.25 -3.70 12.26
C TRP A 212 1.83 -3.63 10.86
N THR A 213 2.70 -4.59 10.55
CA THR A 213 3.28 -4.78 9.22
C THR A 213 2.32 -5.49 8.27
N THR A 214 2.33 -5.12 6.99
CA THR A 214 1.63 -5.88 5.92
C THR A 214 2.57 -6.63 4.99
N SER A 215 3.88 -6.50 5.22
CA SER A 215 4.94 -7.22 4.53
C SER A 215 6.10 -7.44 5.48
N SER A 216 6.88 -8.49 5.24
CA SER A 216 8.03 -8.82 6.08
C SER A 216 9.03 -7.68 6.20
N LEU A 217 9.50 -7.48 7.43
CA LEU A 217 10.58 -6.53 7.70
C LEU A 217 11.88 -7.05 7.09
N SER A 218 12.63 -6.13 6.50
CA SER A 218 13.93 -6.37 5.89
C SER A 218 15.00 -5.52 6.58
N LYS A 219 16.27 -5.71 6.18
CA LYS A 219 17.43 -5.14 6.88
C LYS A 219 17.34 -3.65 7.23
N SER A 220 16.78 -2.83 6.35
CA SER A 220 16.67 -1.38 6.56
C SER A 220 15.39 -0.95 7.28
N ASN A 221 14.48 -1.87 7.60
CA ASN A 221 13.20 -1.53 8.20
C ASN A 221 13.30 -1.40 9.71
N SER A 222 12.49 -0.50 10.26
CA SER A 222 12.29 -0.30 11.69
C SER A 222 10.80 -0.10 11.95
N MET A 223 10.33 -0.41 13.14
CA MET A 223 8.98 0.00 13.56
C MET A 223 9.08 1.10 14.59
N ILE A 224 8.85 2.34 14.12
CA ILE A 224 8.82 3.53 14.95
C ILE A 224 7.36 3.98 15.07
N VAL A 225 6.91 4.23 16.30
CA VAL A 225 5.59 4.81 16.57
C VAL A 225 5.77 6.15 17.25
N MET A 226 5.15 7.18 16.67
CA MET A 226 5.03 8.50 17.28
C MET A 226 3.62 8.67 17.80
N LEU A 227 3.51 9.09 19.07
CA LEU A 227 2.25 9.24 19.78
C LEU A 227 2.24 10.60 20.49
N ARG A 228 1.19 11.38 20.24
CA ARG A 228 0.92 12.69 20.86
C ARG A 228 -0.37 12.61 21.67
N LEU A 229 -0.33 13.01 22.93
CA LEU A 229 -1.46 13.11 23.83
C LEU A 229 -1.82 14.57 24.11
N ASN A 230 -3.11 14.86 24.20
CA ASN A 230 -3.56 16.13 24.77
C ASN A 230 -3.10 16.23 26.23
N LYS A 231 -2.77 17.44 26.66
CA LYS A 231 -2.36 17.71 28.05
C LYS A 231 -3.43 17.28 29.05
N GLY A 232 -2.99 16.77 30.19
CA GLY A 232 -3.85 16.43 31.33
C GLY A 232 -4.45 15.03 31.29
N ILE A 233 -4.18 14.23 30.26
CA ILE A 233 -4.54 12.80 30.23
C ILE A 233 -3.66 11.99 31.19
N ILE A 234 -2.37 12.33 31.24
CA ILE A 234 -1.38 11.81 32.18
C ILE A 234 -0.52 12.98 32.70
N SER A 235 0.41 12.71 33.63
CA SER A 235 1.30 13.70 34.24
C SER A 235 2.77 13.24 34.13
N PRO A 236 3.42 13.39 32.96
CA PRO A 236 4.79 12.95 32.75
C PRO A 236 5.76 13.65 33.71
N LYS A 237 6.69 12.89 34.31
CA LYS A 237 7.71 13.45 35.22
C LYS A 237 8.71 14.37 34.51
N THR A 238 9.03 14.04 33.26
CA THR A 238 10.02 14.78 32.47
C THR A 238 9.34 15.78 31.56
N SER A 239 9.80 17.04 31.64
CA SER A 239 9.35 18.13 30.79
C SER A 239 10.45 18.59 29.85
N VAL A 240 10.08 18.95 28.62
CA VAL A 240 10.97 19.44 27.57
C VAL A 240 10.51 20.81 27.13
N SER A 241 11.42 21.78 27.05
CA SER A 241 11.12 23.18 26.74
C SER A 241 10.72 23.46 25.29
N LYS A 242 10.77 22.47 24.40
CA LYS A 242 10.37 22.59 22.99
C LYS A 242 8.93 22.10 22.79
N SER A 243 8.35 22.44 21.65
CA SER A 243 7.04 21.92 21.23
C SER A 243 7.14 20.47 20.70
N PHE A 244 6.08 19.70 20.87
CA PHE A 244 5.93 18.38 20.25
C PHE A 244 5.85 18.52 18.72
N GLU A 245 5.33 19.62 18.19
CA GLU A 245 5.36 19.88 16.74
C GLU A 245 6.79 19.89 16.19
N THR A 246 7.79 20.32 16.98
CA THR A 246 9.21 20.20 16.59
C THR A 246 9.66 18.75 16.48
N VAL A 247 9.19 17.86 17.36
CA VAL A 247 9.47 16.42 17.29
C VAL A 247 8.84 15.83 16.04
N LYS A 248 7.56 16.16 15.80
CA LYS A 248 6.82 15.72 14.61
C LYS A 248 7.47 16.18 13.31
N ASN A 249 7.85 17.45 13.18
CA ASN A 249 8.50 17.97 11.97
C ASN A 249 9.79 17.21 11.66
N ARG A 250 10.62 16.96 12.68
CA ARG A 250 11.85 16.16 12.52
C ARG A 250 11.56 14.70 12.14
N ALA A 251 10.52 14.09 12.71
CA ALA A 251 10.11 12.74 12.34
C ALA A 251 9.58 12.67 10.89
N PHE A 252 8.95 13.73 10.41
CA PHE A 252 8.38 13.80 9.06
C PHE A 252 9.43 14.05 7.96
N GLU A 253 10.62 14.54 8.30
CA GLU A 253 11.73 14.70 7.35
C GLU A 253 12.07 13.35 6.68
N GLY A 254 12.03 13.32 5.34
CA GLY A 254 12.27 12.10 4.56
C GLY A 254 11.15 11.06 4.64
N SER A 255 9.97 11.44 5.13
CA SER A 255 8.77 10.58 5.18
C SER A 255 7.88 10.78 3.94
N ASP A 256 7.13 9.74 3.58
CA ASP A 256 6.14 9.76 2.49
C ASP A 256 4.87 10.58 2.86
N TYR A 257 4.84 11.19 4.05
CA TYR A 257 3.75 12.07 4.49
C TYR A 257 3.83 13.47 3.87
N LEU A 258 5.03 13.91 3.49
CA LEU A 258 5.30 15.29 3.03
C LEU A 258 5.28 15.47 1.50
N ASP A 259 5.03 14.42 0.71
CA ASP A 259 5.32 14.39 -0.73
C ASP A 259 4.58 15.47 -1.55
N ASN A 260 5.23 16.63 -1.68
CA ASN A 260 5.41 17.45 -2.88
C ASN A 260 6.84 18.03 -2.81
N GLU A 261 7.62 17.80 -3.86
CA GLU A 261 8.98 18.32 -4.12
C GLU A 261 10.14 17.51 -3.51
N LEU A 262 10.77 16.71 -4.40
CA LEU A 262 12.06 16.06 -4.21
C LEU A 262 13.16 17.11 -4.41
N ASP A 263 13.87 17.47 -3.36
CA ASP A 263 15.11 18.25 -3.47
C ASP A 263 16.37 17.37 -3.35
N GLU A 264 17.36 17.76 -4.17
CA GLU A 264 18.62 17.08 -4.45
C GLU A 264 19.51 16.86 -3.20
N VAL A 265 20.09 15.66 -3.08
CA VAL A 265 21.06 15.33 -2.03
C VAL A 265 22.49 15.41 -2.54
N GLY A 266 23.34 16.10 -1.78
CA GLY A 266 24.73 16.44 -2.09
C GLY A 266 25.78 15.31 -2.05
N ILE A 267 26.94 15.63 -2.61
CA ILE A 267 27.92 14.74 -3.25
C ILE A 267 28.80 13.91 -2.29
N PHE A 268 28.69 14.07 -0.96
CA PHE A 268 29.61 13.43 0.00
C PHE A 268 29.20 12.04 0.53
N ALA A 269 27.99 11.53 0.22
CA ALA A 269 27.52 10.19 0.63
C ALA A 269 27.97 9.03 -0.29
N THR A 270 28.81 9.31 -1.28
CA THR A 270 28.96 8.47 -2.49
C THR A 270 29.88 7.25 -2.35
N VAL A 271 30.78 7.16 -1.37
CA VAL A 271 31.82 6.11 -1.39
C VAL A 271 31.42 4.83 -0.66
N ILE A 272 30.65 4.91 0.43
CA ILE A 272 30.21 3.74 1.23
C ILE A 272 28.92 3.13 0.64
N GLY A 273 28.09 3.94 -0.04
CA GLY A 273 26.85 3.50 -0.70
C GLY A 273 27.04 2.64 -1.95
N LEU A 274 28.20 2.66 -2.61
CA LEU A 274 28.44 2.00 -3.90
C LEU A 274 28.41 0.46 -3.86
N ILE A 275 28.70 -0.16 -2.71
CA ILE A 275 28.75 -1.63 -2.58
C ILE A 275 27.36 -2.23 -2.31
N ILE A 276 26.51 -1.52 -1.55
CA ILE A 276 25.11 -1.90 -1.28
C ILE A 276 24.19 -1.51 -2.46
N LEU A 277 24.59 -0.50 -3.25
CA LEU A 277 23.91 -0.09 -4.48
C LEU A 277 23.87 -1.20 -5.55
N LEU A 278 24.92 -2.00 -5.72
CA LEU A 278 25.00 -2.92 -6.87
C LEU A 278 23.96 -4.04 -6.84
N PHE A 279 23.65 -4.60 -5.66
CA PHE A 279 22.61 -5.63 -5.51
C PHE A 279 21.19 -5.05 -5.49
N SER A 280 20.99 -3.90 -4.84
CA SER A 280 19.70 -3.19 -4.85
C SER A 280 19.37 -2.65 -6.25
N HIS A 281 20.36 -2.21 -7.02
CA HIS A 281 20.19 -1.85 -8.43
C HIS A 281 19.87 -3.06 -9.28
N LEU A 282 20.51 -4.21 -9.07
CA LEU A 282 20.15 -5.42 -9.82
C LEU A 282 18.72 -5.86 -9.53
N LEU A 283 18.22 -5.73 -8.29
CA LEU A 283 16.83 -6.02 -7.95
C LEU A 283 15.86 -4.98 -8.54
N VAL A 284 16.15 -3.68 -8.41
CA VAL A 284 15.34 -2.60 -8.99
C VAL A 284 15.33 -2.70 -10.51
N ILE A 285 16.49 -2.91 -11.15
CA ILE A 285 16.62 -3.18 -12.59
C ILE A 285 15.88 -4.46 -12.95
N PHE A 286 15.95 -5.52 -12.16
CA PHE A 286 15.20 -6.76 -12.41
C PHE A 286 13.69 -6.52 -12.37
N VAL A 287 13.18 -5.82 -11.35
CA VAL A 287 11.76 -5.43 -11.23
C VAL A 287 11.35 -4.52 -12.40
N ILE A 288 12.17 -3.52 -12.75
CA ILE A 288 11.97 -2.66 -13.92
C ILE A 288 11.96 -3.49 -15.20
N VAL A 289 12.88 -4.45 -15.36
CA VAL A 289 12.94 -5.35 -16.51
C VAL A 289 11.70 -6.22 -16.59
N LEU A 290 11.19 -6.74 -15.47
CA LEU A 290 9.92 -7.47 -15.41
C LEU A 290 8.75 -6.57 -15.84
N PHE A 291 8.70 -5.34 -15.33
CA PHE A 291 7.69 -4.34 -15.68
C PHE A 291 7.76 -3.98 -17.17
N ILE A 292 8.95 -3.72 -17.71
CA ILE A 292 9.20 -3.43 -19.13
C ILE A 292 8.82 -4.64 -19.98
N LYS A 293 9.21 -5.86 -19.61
CA LYS A 293 8.85 -7.10 -20.33
C LYS A 293 7.33 -7.27 -20.37
N ARG A 294 6.63 -7.04 -19.24
CA ARG A 294 5.17 -7.07 -19.17
C ARG A 294 4.55 -6.01 -20.06
N LYS A 295 4.98 -4.74 -19.95
CA LYS A 295 4.49 -3.62 -20.76
C LYS A 295 4.71 -3.86 -22.26
N ARG A 296 5.88 -4.40 -22.65
CA ARG A 296 6.18 -4.80 -24.04
C ARG A 296 5.26 -5.93 -24.52
N SER A 297 5.04 -6.96 -23.70
CA SER A 297 4.13 -8.07 -24.05
C SER A 297 2.70 -7.59 -24.25
N ILE A 298 2.20 -6.74 -23.35
CA ILE A 298 0.87 -6.13 -23.44
C ILE A 298 0.77 -5.24 -24.69
N LYS A 299 1.77 -4.40 -24.95
CA LYS A 299 1.82 -3.54 -26.16
C LYS A 299 1.84 -4.37 -27.44
N LYS A 300 2.58 -5.49 -27.48
CA LYS A 300 2.57 -6.42 -28.61
C LYS A 300 1.19 -7.03 -28.83
N PHE A 301 0.53 -7.46 -27.75
CA PHE A 301 -0.82 -8.00 -27.80
C PHE A 301 -1.84 -6.96 -28.29
N TYR A 302 -1.78 -5.73 -27.78
CA TYR A 302 -2.60 -4.59 -28.22
C TYR A 302 -2.42 -4.31 -29.72
N LYS A 303 -1.18 -4.27 -30.22
CA LYS A 303 -0.91 -4.06 -31.66
C LYS A 303 -1.50 -5.14 -32.56
N GLN A 304 -1.58 -6.38 -32.07
CA GLN A 304 -2.17 -7.53 -32.79
C GLN A 304 -3.69 -7.59 -32.63
N THR A 305 -4.27 -6.75 -31.76
CA THR A 305 -5.71 -6.70 -31.53
C THR A 305 -6.36 -5.89 -32.66
N GLY A 306 -7.36 -6.50 -33.30
CA GLY A 306 -8.22 -5.82 -34.26
C GLY A 306 -9.15 -4.83 -33.57
N TYR A 307 -9.88 -4.05 -34.35
CA TYR A 307 -10.95 -3.23 -33.81
C TYR A 307 -12.08 -4.11 -33.28
N PHE A 308 -12.73 -3.65 -32.22
CA PHE A 308 -13.95 -4.24 -31.69
C PHE A 308 -14.98 -3.12 -31.57
N ARG A 309 -16.17 -3.31 -32.15
CA ARG A 309 -17.19 -2.26 -32.26
C ARG A 309 -18.37 -2.51 -31.32
N ASP A 310 -18.46 -3.65 -30.65
CA ASP A 310 -19.57 -3.90 -29.72
C ASP A 310 -19.19 -3.52 -28.28
N VAL A 311 -20.16 -3.64 -27.39
CA VAL A 311 -19.94 -3.53 -25.95
C VAL A 311 -19.09 -4.73 -25.47
N PRO A 312 -17.90 -4.50 -24.87
CA PRO A 312 -17.00 -5.57 -24.50
C PRO A 312 -17.53 -6.37 -23.31
N ASN A 313 -17.16 -7.65 -23.26
CA ASN A 313 -17.45 -8.58 -22.18
C ASN A 313 -18.96 -8.69 -21.87
N GLY A 314 -19.79 -8.61 -22.91
CA GLY A 314 -21.25 -8.71 -22.79
C GLY A 314 -21.89 -7.61 -21.93
N GLY A 315 -21.26 -6.43 -21.83
CA GLY A 315 -21.77 -5.32 -21.01
C GLY A 315 -21.38 -5.38 -19.54
N ASN A 316 -20.59 -6.38 -19.12
CA ASN A 316 -20.08 -6.43 -17.77
C ASN A 316 -18.94 -5.42 -17.57
N ILE A 317 -19.31 -4.19 -17.18
CA ILE A 317 -18.36 -3.11 -16.98
C ILE A 317 -17.34 -3.40 -15.87
N SER A 318 -17.67 -4.20 -14.86
CA SER A 318 -16.73 -4.64 -13.81
C SER A 318 -15.59 -5.49 -14.40
N VAL A 319 -15.91 -6.44 -15.28
CA VAL A 319 -14.90 -7.26 -15.99
C VAL A 319 -14.05 -6.37 -16.91
N SER A 320 -14.70 -5.48 -17.68
CA SER A 320 -13.99 -4.53 -18.55
C SER A 320 -13.06 -3.61 -17.75
N HIS A 321 -13.50 -3.10 -16.61
CA HIS A 321 -12.71 -2.27 -15.71
C HIS A 321 -11.52 -3.05 -15.14
N TYR A 322 -11.75 -4.26 -14.62
CA TYR A 322 -10.68 -5.13 -14.12
C TYR A 322 -9.61 -5.40 -15.19
N LEU A 323 -10.02 -5.79 -16.40
CA LEU A 323 -9.11 -6.03 -17.52
C LEU A 323 -8.38 -4.75 -17.94
N ALA A 324 -9.09 -3.62 -17.98
CA ALA A 324 -8.51 -2.36 -18.37
C ALA A 324 -7.39 -1.90 -17.41
N GLN A 325 -7.58 -2.09 -16.10
CA GLN A 325 -6.57 -1.79 -15.09
C GLN A 325 -5.44 -2.82 -15.07
N ASN A 326 -5.80 -4.11 -15.08
CA ASN A 326 -4.83 -5.20 -14.94
C ASN A 326 -3.89 -5.32 -16.17
N PHE A 327 -4.29 -4.78 -17.33
CA PHE A 327 -3.52 -4.81 -18.57
C PHE A 327 -3.22 -3.43 -19.17
N TYR A 328 -3.23 -2.36 -18.36
CA TYR A 328 -2.83 -0.99 -18.76
C TYR A 328 -3.58 -0.43 -19.98
N VAL A 329 -4.86 -0.77 -20.13
CA VAL A 329 -5.74 -0.19 -21.14
C VAL A 329 -6.26 1.17 -20.66
N ALA A 330 -6.59 1.30 -19.38
CA ALA A 330 -6.93 2.57 -18.72
C ALA A 330 -5.82 2.96 -17.73
N LYS A 331 -5.65 4.27 -17.51
CA LYS A 331 -4.63 4.81 -16.59
C LYS A 331 -5.17 4.97 -15.17
N GLU A 332 -6.36 5.55 -15.06
CA GLU A 332 -6.97 5.90 -13.78
C GLU A 332 -8.04 4.88 -13.42
N GLU A 333 -7.98 4.36 -12.20
CA GLU A 333 -8.98 3.42 -11.69
C GLU A 333 -10.31 4.13 -11.38
N SER A 334 -10.24 5.38 -10.91
CA SER A 334 -11.39 6.20 -10.51
C SER A 334 -12.35 6.56 -11.65
N HIS A 335 -11.92 6.46 -12.92
CA HIS A 335 -12.77 6.70 -14.08
C HIS A 335 -14.00 5.78 -14.14
N ILE A 336 -13.99 4.63 -13.46
CA ILE A 336 -15.16 3.76 -13.35
C ILE A 336 -16.36 4.48 -12.74
N ILE A 337 -16.15 5.37 -11.78
CA ILE A 337 -17.23 6.14 -11.16
C ILE A 337 -17.90 7.04 -12.20
N GLY A 338 -17.10 7.78 -12.99
CA GLY A 338 -17.62 8.63 -14.07
C GLY A 338 -18.38 7.82 -15.12
N ALA A 339 -17.85 6.65 -15.49
CA ALA A 339 -18.52 5.74 -16.43
C ALA A 339 -19.87 5.24 -15.89
N LEU A 340 -19.94 4.88 -14.60
CA LEU A 340 -21.18 4.42 -13.97
C LEU A 340 -22.21 5.54 -13.80
N ILE A 341 -21.80 6.77 -13.44
CA ILE A 341 -22.72 7.93 -13.42
C ILE A 341 -23.30 8.16 -14.81
N LEU A 342 -22.44 8.16 -15.85
CA LEU A 342 -22.90 8.35 -17.22
C LEU A 342 -23.83 7.21 -17.69
N SER A 343 -23.54 5.96 -17.31
CA SER A 343 -24.40 4.80 -17.57
C SER A 343 -25.77 4.96 -16.90
N MET A 344 -25.81 5.39 -15.64
CA MET A 344 -27.05 5.63 -14.90
C MET A 344 -27.87 6.80 -15.48
N ILE A 345 -27.21 7.84 -16.00
CA ILE A 345 -27.87 8.91 -16.77
C ILE A 345 -28.53 8.33 -18.02
N ASN A 346 -27.82 7.47 -18.77
CA ASN A 346 -28.35 6.83 -19.97
C ASN A 346 -29.56 5.93 -19.69
N LYS A 347 -29.60 5.28 -18.52
CA LYS A 347 -30.69 4.39 -18.08
C LYS A 347 -31.86 5.12 -17.41
N GLY A 348 -31.74 6.44 -17.21
CA GLY A 348 -32.74 7.25 -16.51
C GLY A 348 -32.82 6.95 -15.01
N CYS A 349 -31.75 6.43 -14.42
CA CYS A 349 -31.61 6.28 -12.96
C CYS A 349 -31.22 7.61 -12.30
N ILE A 350 -30.51 8.47 -13.04
CA ILE A 350 -30.06 9.78 -12.61
C ILE A 350 -30.41 10.82 -13.68
N GLU A 351 -30.95 11.96 -13.27
CA GLU A 351 -31.28 13.07 -14.17
C GLU A 351 -30.51 14.35 -13.78
N PRO A 352 -29.68 14.91 -14.68
CA PRO A 352 -28.97 16.15 -14.37
C PRO A 352 -29.86 17.40 -14.49
N LEU A 353 -30.05 18.12 -13.38
CA LEU A 353 -30.85 19.35 -13.28
C LEU A 353 -29.96 20.59 -13.30
N THR A 354 -30.21 21.55 -14.19
CA THR A 354 -29.55 22.87 -14.11
C THR A 354 -30.30 23.75 -13.12
N GLU A 355 -29.59 24.35 -12.18
CA GLU A 355 -30.09 25.42 -11.33
C GLU A 355 -29.29 26.70 -11.54
N GLU A 356 -29.99 27.83 -11.56
CA GLU A 356 -29.37 29.15 -11.60
C GLU A 356 -29.41 29.77 -10.21
N ASN A 357 -28.23 30.03 -9.65
CA ASN A 357 -28.10 30.64 -8.34
C ASN A 357 -27.48 32.03 -8.47
N VAL A 358 -28.09 33.05 -7.87
CA VAL A 358 -27.54 34.41 -7.83
C VAL A 358 -26.56 34.51 -6.67
N GLY A 359 -25.26 34.66 -6.98
CA GLY A 359 -24.23 34.85 -5.97
C GLY A 359 -24.27 36.23 -5.30
N PHE A 360 -23.51 36.39 -4.23
CA PHE A 360 -23.46 37.60 -3.37
C PHE A 360 -23.18 38.93 -4.10
N PHE A 361 -22.63 38.89 -5.32
CA PHE A 361 -22.37 40.06 -6.17
C PHE A 361 -23.31 40.16 -7.39
N GLY A 362 -24.47 39.51 -7.36
CA GLY A 362 -25.42 39.51 -8.49
C GLY A 362 -24.98 38.67 -9.69
N ARG A 363 -23.88 37.90 -9.58
CA ARG A 363 -23.43 36.99 -10.63
C ARG A 363 -24.27 35.71 -10.61
N VAL A 364 -24.97 35.43 -11.71
CA VAL A 364 -25.67 34.16 -11.90
C VAL A 364 -24.62 33.07 -12.09
N LYS A 365 -24.64 32.06 -11.21
CA LYS A 365 -23.85 30.84 -11.31
C LYS A 365 -24.79 29.69 -11.64
N GLN A 366 -24.55 29.05 -12.79
CA GLN A 366 -25.21 27.79 -13.12
C GLN A 366 -24.52 26.65 -12.36
N SER A 367 -25.28 25.89 -11.59
CA SER A 367 -24.88 24.62 -11.00
C SER A 367 -25.67 23.49 -11.66
N VAL A 368 -25.07 22.31 -11.73
CA VAL A 368 -25.80 21.11 -12.16
C VAL A 368 -25.87 20.14 -11.00
N ASN A 369 -27.10 19.81 -10.61
CA ASN A 369 -27.42 18.83 -9.57
C ASN A 369 -27.82 17.50 -10.22
N LEU A 370 -27.79 16.41 -9.46
CA LEU A 370 -28.20 15.08 -9.92
C LEU A 370 -29.44 14.63 -9.16
N LYS A 371 -30.59 14.57 -9.84
CA LYS A 371 -31.80 13.98 -9.26
C LYS A 371 -31.73 12.46 -9.35
N LEU A 372 -31.88 11.79 -8.22
CA LEU A 372 -31.87 10.33 -8.10
C LEU A 372 -33.30 9.81 -8.34
N ILE A 373 -33.51 9.08 -9.43
CA ILE A 373 -34.85 8.76 -9.95
C ILE A 373 -35.30 7.36 -9.53
N LYS A 374 -34.47 6.36 -9.81
CA LYS A 374 -34.76 4.93 -9.56
C LYS A 374 -33.46 4.15 -9.41
N GLU A 375 -33.54 3.08 -8.64
CA GLU A 375 -32.42 2.16 -8.45
C GLU A 375 -32.00 1.53 -9.80
N PRO A 376 -30.68 1.40 -10.07
CA PRO A 376 -30.17 0.68 -11.23
C PRO A 376 -30.16 -0.85 -11.01
N ASP A 377 -30.14 -1.64 -12.08
CA ASP A 377 -30.17 -3.10 -11.97
C ASP A 377 -28.78 -3.74 -11.80
N ALA A 378 -27.71 -3.05 -12.23
CA ALA A 378 -26.37 -3.63 -12.24
C ALA A 378 -25.69 -3.45 -10.87
N LEU A 379 -25.10 -4.53 -10.33
CA LEU A 379 -24.43 -4.53 -9.01
C LEU A 379 -23.42 -3.38 -8.82
N ALA A 380 -22.61 -3.08 -9.85
CA ALA A 380 -21.65 -1.98 -9.79
C ALA A 380 -22.33 -0.60 -9.69
N GLU A 381 -23.47 -0.42 -10.36
CA GLU A 381 -24.26 0.80 -10.30
C GLU A 381 -25.00 0.92 -8.97
N ILE A 382 -25.57 -0.17 -8.43
CA ILE A 382 -26.27 -0.19 -7.13
C ILE A 382 -25.33 0.30 -6.01
N SER A 383 -24.09 -0.22 -5.97
CA SER A 383 -23.12 0.18 -4.95
C SER A 383 -22.81 1.68 -4.99
N LEU A 384 -22.66 2.25 -6.20
CA LEU A 384 -22.46 3.69 -6.36
C LEU A 384 -23.74 4.47 -6.04
N TYR A 385 -24.90 4.04 -6.54
CA TYR A 385 -26.19 4.70 -6.38
C TYR A 385 -26.58 4.87 -4.90
N ASN A 386 -26.41 3.83 -4.09
CA ASN A 386 -26.66 3.90 -2.64
C ASN A 386 -25.77 4.94 -1.94
N THR A 387 -24.53 5.09 -2.42
CA THR A 387 -23.61 6.11 -1.91
C THR A 387 -24.06 7.52 -2.32
N LEU A 388 -24.58 7.68 -3.55
CA LEU A 388 -25.14 8.95 -4.02
C LEU A 388 -26.41 9.33 -3.25
N ILE A 389 -27.29 8.37 -2.92
CA ILE A 389 -28.46 8.58 -2.05
C ILE A 389 -28.04 9.11 -0.68
N ASN A 390 -27.11 8.42 -0.03
CA ASN A 390 -26.64 8.82 1.30
C ASN A 390 -25.99 10.22 1.32
N ALA A 391 -25.42 10.63 0.19
CA ALA A 391 -24.86 11.98 0.03
C ALA A 391 -25.94 13.05 -0.22
N ALA A 392 -27.03 12.73 -0.92
CA ALA A 392 -28.08 13.69 -1.31
C ALA A 392 -29.02 14.07 -0.15
N GLY A 393 -29.25 13.16 0.81
CA GLY A 393 -30.20 13.40 1.88
C GLY A 393 -31.67 13.21 1.44
N GLU A 394 -32.60 13.91 2.09
CA GLU A 394 -34.04 13.61 1.99
C GLU A 394 -34.74 14.11 0.71
N ASP A 395 -34.18 15.09 0.00
CA ASP A 395 -34.81 15.68 -1.19
C ASP A 395 -34.54 14.90 -2.49
N GLY A 396 -33.60 13.94 -2.45
CA GLY A 396 -33.20 13.12 -3.59
C GLY A 396 -32.47 13.89 -4.69
N ILE A 397 -31.99 15.12 -4.43
CA ILE A 397 -31.27 15.97 -5.37
C ILE A 397 -29.84 16.16 -4.88
N LEU A 398 -28.90 15.41 -5.48
CA LEU A 398 -27.50 15.46 -5.09
C LEU A 398 -26.77 16.67 -5.69
N GLN A 399 -26.30 17.56 -4.85
CA GLN A 399 -25.40 18.65 -5.21
C GLN A 399 -23.93 18.18 -5.18
N GLU A 400 -23.09 18.73 -6.05
CA GLU A 400 -21.65 18.39 -6.08
C GLU A 400 -20.96 18.67 -4.73
N LYS A 401 -21.38 19.71 -4.01
CA LYS A 401 -20.86 20.05 -2.67
C LYS A 401 -21.28 19.06 -1.59
N GLU A 402 -22.49 18.52 -1.69
CA GLU A 402 -22.96 17.49 -0.77
C GLU A 402 -22.15 16.22 -0.97
N LEU A 403 -21.94 15.82 -2.24
CA LEU A 403 -21.07 14.71 -2.56
C LEU A 403 -19.63 14.96 -2.09
N GLU A 404 -19.08 16.16 -2.28
CA GLU A 404 -17.75 16.51 -1.80
C GLU A 404 -17.63 16.33 -0.28
N LYS A 405 -18.60 16.88 0.48
CA LYS A 405 -18.64 16.82 1.95
C LYS A 405 -18.83 15.39 2.45
N TYR A 406 -19.75 14.65 1.85
CA TYR A 406 -19.97 13.24 2.18
C TYR A 406 -18.69 12.42 1.91
N SER A 407 -18.05 12.64 0.77
CA SER A 407 -16.83 11.92 0.36
C SER A 407 -15.62 12.23 1.23
N TYR A 408 -15.53 13.45 1.75
CA TYR A 408 -14.51 13.85 2.73
C TYR A 408 -14.71 13.12 4.06
N LYS A 409 -15.96 12.95 4.50
CA LYS A 409 -16.30 12.26 5.74
C LYS A 409 -16.21 10.74 5.66
N ASN A 410 -16.41 10.18 4.47
CA ASN A 410 -16.49 8.72 4.26
C ASN A 410 -15.47 8.21 3.22
N PRO A 411 -14.16 8.53 3.34
CA PRO A 411 -13.19 8.21 2.30
C PRO A 411 -13.03 6.70 2.05
N GLU A 412 -13.06 5.87 3.11
CA GLU A 412 -12.95 4.42 2.99
C GLU A 412 -14.13 3.80 2.24
N THR A 413 -15.35 4.31 2.44
CA THR A 413 -16.52 3.89 1.67
C THR A 413 -16.32 4.16 0.18
N ILE A 414 -15.85 5.36 -0.18
CA ILE A 414 -15.61 5.74 -1.59
C ILE A 414 -14.54 4.87 -2.24
N LEU A 415 -13.41 4.66 -1.56
CA LEU A 415 -12.32 3.80 -2.06
C LEU A 415 -12.72 2.32 -2.07
N GLY A 416 -13.58 1.91 -1.14
CA GLY A 416 -14.18 0.57 -1.07
C GLY A 416 -15.02 0.24 -2.30
N ILE A 417 -15.80 1.19 -2.83
CA ILE A 417 -16.59 0.99 -4.06
C ILE A 417 -15.68 0.63 -5.25
N ILE A 418 -14.61 1.40 -5.48
CA ILE A 418 -13.67 1.17 -6.57
C ILE A 418 -13.02 -0.22 -6.43
N ARG A 419 -12.52 -0.54 -5.23
CA ARG A 419 -11.93 -1.86 -4.91
C ARG A 419 -12.94 -2.98 -5.12
N GLY A 420 -14.17 -2.80 -4.65
CA GLY A 420 -15.26 -3.77 -4.74
C GLY A 420 -15.63 -4.09 -6.19
N ILE A 421 -15.80 -3.06 -7.04
CA ILE A 421 -16.11 -3.23 -8.47
C ILE A 421 -14.97 -3.99 -9.16
N ARG A 422 -13.72 -3.62 -8.90
CA ARG A 422 -12.57 -4.33 -9.47
C ARG A 422 -12.47 -5.78 -9.03
N ASN A 423 -12.70 -6.07 -7.74
CA ASN A 423 -12.67 -7.43 -7.20
C ASN A 423 -13.80 -8.27 -7.80
N ASN A 424 -15.02 -7.74 -7.86
CA ASN A 424 -16.13 -8.40 -8.54
C ASN A 424 -15.83 -8.70 -10.02
N GLY A 425 -15.21 -7.75 -10.73
CA GLY A 425 -14.73 -7.95 -12.10
C GLY A 425 -13.67 -9.05 -12.22
N LYS A 426 -12.71 -9.09 -11.28
CA LYS A 426 -11.69 -10.15 -11.20
C LYS A 426 -12.33 -11.51 -10.96
N ASP A 427 -13.25 -11.63 -10.01
CA ASP A 427 -13.86 -12.89 -9.61
C ASP A 427 -14.77 -13.43 -10.71
N THR A 428 -15.52 -12.54 -11.37
CA THR A 428 -16.30 -12.88 -12.57
C THR A 428 -15.40 -13.35 -13.71
N PHE A 429 -14.28 -12.66 -13.95
CA PHE A 429 -13.32 -13.07 -14.98
C PHE A 429 -12.68 -14.44 -14.67
N ILE A 430 -12.45 -14.74 -13.39
CA ILE A 430 -11.96 -16.06 -12.95
C ILE A 430 -13.04 -17.13 -13.15
N SER A 431 -14.29 -16.86 -12.76
CA SER A 431 -15.40 -17.81 -12.90
C SER A 431 -15.70 -18.13 -14.37
N GLN A 432 -15.48 -17.17 -15.27
CA GLN A 432 -15.54 -17.34 -16.72
C GLN A 432 -14.29 -18.01 -17.32
N LYS A 433 -13.43 -18.60 -16.48
CA LYS A 433 -12.19 -19.30 -16.88
C LYS A 433 -11.24 -18.40 -17.67
N GLY A 434 -11.14 -17.12 -17.32
CA GLY A 434 -10.25 -16.14 -17.98
C GLY A 434 -8.75 -16.43 -17.83
N PHE A 435 -8.35 -17.29 -16.88
CA PHE A 435 -6.97 -17.69 -16.66
C PHE A 435 -6.73 -19.19 -16.90
N LEU A 436 -5.51 -19.55 -17.31
CA LEU A 436 -5.07 -20.94 -17.46
C LEU A 436 -4.86 -21.64 -16.10
N LYS A 437 -4.21 -20.96 -15.14
CA LYS A 437 -3.96 -21.47 -13.79
C LYS A 437 -3.66 -20.32 -12.82
N GLY A 438 -4.57 -20.07 -11.89
CA GLY A 438 -4.50 -18.97 -10.92
C GLY A 438 -4.56 -17.58 -11.55
N ALA A 439 -4.96 -16.57 -10.76
CA ALA A 439 -5.01 -15.19 -11.22
C ALA A 439 -3.60 -14.66 -11.59
N GLY A 440 -3.53 -13.73 -12.54
CA GLY A 440 -2.26 -13.17 -12.96
C GLY A 440 -2.34 -11.91 -13.81
N ARG A 441 -1.18 -11.31 -14.05
CA ARG A 441 -1.05 -10.03 -14.78
C ARG A 441 -0.31 -10.14 -16.13
N SER A 442 0.01 -11.36 -16.54
CA SER A 442 0.76 -11.65 -17.78
C SER A 442 -0.18 -12.21 -18.84
N ILE A 443 -0.03 -11.76 -20.09
CA ILE A 443 -0.80 -12.26 -21.25
C ILE A 443 -0.68 -13.79 -21.38
N LYS A 444 0.48 -14.36 -21.01
CA LYS A 444 0.71 -15.82 -21.05
C LYS A 444 -0.14 -16.62 -20.06
N LYS A 445 -0.65 -15.98 -19.01
CA LYS A 445 -1.51 -16.63 -18.00
C LYS A 445 -2.99 -16.62 -18.40
N LEU A 446 -3.37 -15.84 -19.42
CA LEU A 446 -4.74 -15.79 -19.91
C LEU A 446 -5.07 -17.05 -20.70
N SER A 447 -6.26 -17.60 -20.46
CA SER A 447 -6.86 -18.61 -21.33
C SER A 447 -7.21 -18.00 -22.69
N ASP A 448 -7.65 -18.82 -23.65
CA ASP A 448 -8.09 -18.28 -24.94
C ASP A 448 -9.36 -17.45 -24.81
N ASN A 449 -10.26 -17.81 -23.86
CA ASN A 449 -11.39 -16.96 -23.50
C ASN A 449 -10.92 -15.63 -22.87
N GLY A 450 -9.98 -15.68 -21.92
CA GLY A 450 -9.48 -14.45 -21.28
C GLY A 450 -8.73 -13.52 -22.25
N LYS A 451 -8.07 -14.08 -23.27
CA LYS A 451 -7.49 -13.29 -24.37
C LYS A 451 -8.57 -12.71 -25.27
N LYS A 452 -9.69 -13.41 -25.50
CA LYS A 452 -10.82 -12.88 -26.26
C LYS A 452 -11.42 -11.67 -25.55
N GLU A 453 -11.79 -11.80 -24.28
CA GLU A 453 -12.33 -10.71 -23.46
C GLU A 453 -11.38 -9.51 -23.39
N LEU A 454 -10.07 -9.74 -23.20
CA LEU A 454 -9.09 -8.65 -23.23
C LEU A 454 -9.03 -7.96 -24.61
N ARG A 455 -9.19 -8.71 -25.71
CA ARG A 455 -9.22 -8.14 -27.07
C ARG A 455 -10.46 -7.30 -27.30
N GLU A 456 -11.60 -7.65 -26.72
CA GLU A 456 -12.82 -6.84 -26.81
C GLU A 456 -12.59 -5.45 -26.18
N VAL A 457 -12.02 -5.41 -24.97
CA VAL A 457 -11.71 -4.15 -24.27
C VAL A 457 -10.66 -3.32 -25.02
N MET A 458 -9.55 -3.95 -25.43
CA MET A 458 -8.48 -3.27 -26.18
C MET A 458 -8.94 -2.83 -27.57
N GLY A 459 -9.71 -3.66 -28.25
CA GLY A 459 -10.24 -3.41 -29.59
C GLY A 459 -11.24 -2.26 -29.60
N LEU A 460 -12.10 -2.15 -28.58
CA LEU A 460 -13.01 -1.03 -28.43
C LEU A 460 -12.23 0.26 -28.18
N LYS A 461 -11.28 0.26 -27.23
CA LYS A 461 -10.43 1.45 -27.01
C LYS A 461 -9.76 1.90 -28.30
N LYS A 462 -9.19 0.96 -29.06
CA LYS A 462 -8.51 1.25 -30.33
C LYS A 462 -9.47 1.85 -31.36
N TYR A 463 -10.66 1.26 -31.50
CA TYR A 463 -11.70 1.76 -32.40
C TYR A 463 -12.09 3.20 -32.06
N LEU A 464 -12.31 3.47 -30.77
CA LEU A 464 -12.66 4.80 -30.28
C LEU A 464 -11.52 5.83 -30.44
N GLU A 465 -10.25 5.43 -30.33
CA GLU A 465 -9.13 6.35 -30.49
C GLU A 465 -8.78 6.66 -31.95
N GLU A 466 -8.99 5.70 -32.84
CA GLU A 466 -8.59 5.73 -34.27
C GLU A 466 -9.80 5.89 -35.20
N PHE A 467 -10.95 6.29 -34.65
CA PHE A 467 -12.27 6.35 -35.27
C PHE A 467 -12.29 7.03 -36.66
N THR A 468 -11.47 8.06 -36.87
CA THR A 468 -11.38 8.83 -38.13
C THR A 468 -10.69 8.09 -39.28
N LEU A 469 -10.04 6.95 -39.05
CA LEU A 469 -9.38 6.14 -40.08
C LEU A 469 -10.32 5.12 -40.75
N ILE A 470 -11.57 5.02 -40.31
CA ILE A 470 -12.55 4.07 -40.81
C ILE A 470 -13.62 4.85 -41.57
N GLY A 471 -13.42 4.99 -42.88
CA GLY A 471 -14.37 5.65 -43.80
C GLY A 471 -15.63 4.83 -44.06
N GLU A 472 -16.36 4.42 -43.02
CA GLU A 472 -17.64 3.70 -43.16
C GLU A 472 -18.76 4.48 -42.47
N ARG A 473 -19.69 4.96 -43.30
CA ARG A 473 -20.99 5.52 -42.92
C ARG A 473 -21.89 4.39 -42.42
N ASP A 474 -22.18 4.40 -41.12
CA ASP A 474 -23.53 4.30 -40.53
C ASP A 474 -23.40 3.93 -39.04
N ILE A 475 -23.22 4.95 -38.18
CA ILE A 475 -23.68 4.87 -36.79
C ILE A 475 -25.12 5.42 -36.78
N SER A 476 -26.06 4.54 -37.11
CA SER A 476 -27.49 4.73 -36.91
C SER A 476 -27.94 3.56 -36.01
N GLU A 477 -28.61 3.72 -34.86
CA GLU A 477 -29.35 4.87 -34.31
C GLU A 477 -29.20 4.93 -32.77
N THR A 478 -28.86 6.14 -32.28
CA THR A 478 -29.13 6.74 -30.95
C THR A 478 -28.72 6.04 -29.64
N VAL A 479 -28.50 4.72 -29.62
CA VAL A 479 -28.28 3.94 -28.39
C VAL A 479 -26.84 3.42 -28.25
N ILE A 480 -26.14 3.10 -29.36
CA ILE A 480 -24.76 2.54 -29.31
C ILE A 480 -23.72 3.61 -28.93
N TRP A 481 -23.87 4.84 -29.42
CA TRP A 481 -22.84 5.88 -29.23
C TRP A 481 -22.78 6.37 -27.76
N LYS A 482 -23.89 6.28 -27.02
CA LYS A 482 -23.92 6.61 -25.59
C LYS A 482 -23.14 5.59 -24.76
N GLU A 483 -23.27 4.31 -25.09
CA GLU A 483 -22.48 3.23 -24.49
C GLU A 483 -20.99 3.37 -24.84
N TYR A 484 -20.64 3.73 -26.07
CA TYR A 484 -19.26 4.06 -26.42
C TYR A 484 -18.69 5.18 -25.55
N LEU A 485 -19.47 6.20 -25.23
CA LEU A 485 -19.01 7.28 -24.36
C LEU A 485 -18.90 6.86 -22.89
N VAL A 486 -19.67 5.88 -22.42
CA VAL A 486 -19.46 5.24 -21.10
C VAL A 486 -18.10 4.56 -21.06
N TYR A 487 -17.77 3.73 -22.06
CA TYR A 487 -16.45 3.07 -22.13
C TYR A 487 -15.31 4.06 -22.42
N ALA A 488 -15.55 5.10 -23.22
CA ALA A 488 -14.56 6.15 -23.44
C ALA A 488 -14.27 6.93 -22.13
N THR A 489 -15.29 7.13 -21.29
CA THR A 489 -15.12 7.70 -19.95
C THR A 489 -14.29 6.77 -19.08
N LEU A 490 -14.59 5.46 -19.07
CA LEU A 490 -13.79 4.43 -18.38
C LEU A 490 -12.32 4.44 -18.84
N PHE A 491 -12.06 4.61 -20.14
CA PHE A 491 -10.70 4.65 -20.69
C PHE A 491 -10.00 6.01 -20.50
N GLY A 492 -10.76 7.06 -20.17
CA GLY A 492 -10.25 8.43 -20.02
C GLY A 492 -10.03 9.17 -21.34
N ASN A 493 -10.76 8.81 -22.40
CA ASN A 493 -10.66 9.42 -23.73
C ASN A 493 -12.00 9.93 -24.29
N ALA A 494 -13.03 10.07 -23.46
CA ALA A 494 -14.37 10.53 -23.86
C ALA A 494 -14.35 11.84 -24.67
N GLU A 495 -13.62 12.87 -24.22
CA GLU A 495 -13.53 14.15 -24.94
C GLU A 495 -12.99 13.99 -26.38
N LYS A 496 -11.94 13.19 -26.54
CA LYS A 496 -11.36 12.89 -27.86
C LYS A 496 -12.39 12.20 -28.76
N VAL A 497 -13.06 11.18 -28.24
CA VAL A 497 -14.08 10.40 -28.95
C VAL A 497 -15.24 11.31 -29.39
N LEU A 498 -15.71 12.16 -28.49
CA LEU A 498 -16.83 13.07 -28.73
C LEU A 498 -16.48 14.11 -29.82
N ASN A 499 -15.27 14.64 -29.80
CA ASN A 499 -14.77 15.53 -30.87
C ASN A 499 -14.67 14.80 -32.22
N GLN A 500 -14.25 13.53 -32.24
CA GLN A 500 -14.24 12.73 -33.46
C GLN A 500 -15.66 12.44 -33.98
N PHE A 501 -16.62 12.18 -33.09
CA PHE A 501 -18.03 12.01 -33.48
C PHE A 501 -18.59 13.27 -34.14
N LYS A 502 -18.31 14.46 -33.61
CA LYS A 502 -18.72 15.74 -34.22
C LYS A 502 -18.15 15.95 -35.62
N GLN A 503 -16.92 15.48 -35.87
CA GLN A 503 -16.28 15.57 -37.19
C GLN A 503 -16.93 14.62 -38.21
N VAL A 504 -17.29 13.42 -37.79
CA VAL A 504 -17.84 12.37 -38.66
C VAL A 504 -19.34 12.55 -38.90
N TYR A 505 -20.08 13.07 -37.92
CA TYR A 505 -21.52 13.32 -37.99
C TYR A 505 -21.85 14.79 -37.67
N PRO A 506 -21.52 15.75 -38.57
CA PRO A 506 -21.81 17.16 -38.36
C PRO A 506 -23.30 17.47 -38.11
N GLU A 507 -24.20 16.66 -38.67
CA GLU A 507 -25.63 16.77 -38.49
C GLU A 507 -26.11 16.44 -37.07
N LYS A 508 -25.31 15.72 -36.27
CA LYS A 508 -25.60 15.35 -34.88
C LYS A 508 -24.85 16.19 -33.85
N ILE A 509 -24.18 17.27 -34.27
CA ILE A 509 -23.40 18.14 -33.35
C ILE A 509 -24.23 18.61 -32.16
N TYR A 510 -25.49 19.03 -32.40
CA TYR A 510 -26.37 19.48 -31.31
C TYR A 510 -26.65 18.37 -30.29
N GLU A 511 -26.90 17.14 -30.74
CA GLU A 511 -27.10 15.98 -29.86
C GLU A 511 -25.82 15.66 -29.07
N PHE A 512 -24.66 15.70 -29.73
CA PHE A 512 -23.37 15.49 -29.08
C PHE A 512 -23.02 16.60 -28.09
N ASP A 513 -23.30 17.86 -28.40
CA ASP A 513 -23.07 18.98 -27.48
C ASP A 513 -23.96 18.87 -26.24
N ASN A 514 -25.24 18.53 -26.43
CA ASN A 514 -26.15 18.29 -25.32
C ASN A 514 -25.70 17.11 -24.45
N TYR A 515 -25.17 16.04 -25.06
CA TYR A 515 -24.67 14.90 -24.30
C TYR A 515 -23.28 15.13 -23.69
N ASN A 516 -22.44 15.94 -24.32
CA ASN A 516 -21.15 16.34 -23.77
C ASN A 516 -21.34 16.99 -22.39
N ARG A 517 -22.46 17.70 -22.18
CA ARG A 517 -22.87 18.16 -20.86
C ARG A 517 -22.92 17.01 -19.84
N ASN A 518 -23.54 15.88 -20.16
CA ASN A 518 -23.61 14.70 -19.27
C ASN A 518 -22.23 14.09 -18.99
N VAL A 519 -21.35 14.03 -20.01
CA VAL A 519 -19.96 13.57 -19.84
C VAL A 519 -19.20 14.50 -18.89
N ILE A 520 -19.33 15.82 -19.06
CA ILE A 520 -18.72 16.83 -18.20
C ILE A 520 -19.24 16.69 -16.76
N ILE A 521 -20.55 16.54 -16.57
CA ILE A 521 -21.18 16.38 -15.26
C ILE A 521 -20.67 15.12 -14.56
N ALA A 522 -20.72 13.97 -15.23
CA ALA A 522 -20.20 12.72 -14.70
C ALA A 522 -18.71 12.84 -14.32
N ASN A 523 -17.93 13.56 -15.14
CA ASN A 523 -16.54 13.84 -14.87
C ASN A 523 -16.32 14.75 -13.66
N SER A 524 -17.14 15.79 -13.49
CA SER A 524 -17.07 16.70 -12.34
C SER A 524 -17.38 15.96 -11.05
N TYR A 525 -18.50 15.23 -11.02
CA TYR A 525 -18.96 14.50 -9.84
C TYR A 525 -17.97 13.41 -9.41
N TYR A 526 -17.42 12.60 -10.34
CA TYR A 526 -16.43 11.61 -9.92
C TYR A 526 -15.15 12.27 -9.41
N ARG A 527 -14.70 13.37 -10.02
CA ARG A 527 -13.49 14.07 -9.58
C ARG A 527 -13.69 14.68 -8.21
N SER A 528 -14.84 15.31 -7.96
CA SER A 528 -15.21 15.85 -6.66
C SER A 528 -15.20 14.74 -5.60
N MET A 529 -15.92 13.65 -5.87
CA MET A 529 -15.99 12.48 -4.99
C MET A 529 -14.61 11.90 -4.67
N TYR A 530 -13.86 11.50 -5.70
CA TYR A 530 -12.59 10.80 -5.53
C TYR A 530 -11.50 11.72 -4.94
N ARG A 531 -11.36 12.96 -5.42
CA ARG A 531 -10.35 13.89 -4.88
C ARG A 531 -10.67 14.31 -3.45
N SER A 532 -11.95 14.45 -3.09
CA SER A 532 -12.34 14.73 -1.71
C SER A 532 -11.92 13.60 -0.77
N SER A 533 -12.17 12.35 -1.15
CA SER A 533 -11.73 11.19 -0.37
C SER A 533 -10.21 11.07 -0.29
N GLN A 534 -9.48 11.31 -1.38
CA GLN A 534 -8.01 11.33 -1.35
C GLN A 534 -7.46 12.43 -0.42
N ARG A 535 -8.05 13.64 -0.46
CA ARG A 535 -7.69 14.72 0.47
C ARG A 535 -7.96 14.35 1.91
N ALA A 536 -9.10 13.73 2.21
CA ALA A 536 -9.43 13.29 3.56
C ALA A 536 -8.45 12.23 4.08
N MET A 537 -8.10 11.23 3.25
CA MET A 537 -7.09 10.22 3.60
C MET A 537 -5.73 10.85 3.88
N GLN A 538 -5.30 11.79 3.04
CA GLN A 538 -4.02 12.47 3.25
C GLN A 538 -4.04 13.35 4.50
N ALA A 539 -5.13 14.08 4.74
CA ALA A 539 -5.30 14.91 5.93
C ALA A 539 -5.30 14.06 7.21
N ARG A 540 -5.96 12.90 7.21
CA ARG A 540 -5.96 11.96 8.35
C ARG A 540 -4.56 11.43 8.65
N ARG A 541 -3.85 10.97 7.61
CA ARG A 541 -2.47 10.45 7.74
C ARG A 541 -1.51 11.50 8.27
N THR A 542 -1.59 12.72 7.76
CA THR A 542 -0.69 13.83 8.17
C THR A 542 -1.08 14.41 9.53
N GLY A 543 -2.38 14.48 9.85
CA GLY A 543 -2.93 15.00 11.10
C GLY A 543 -2.86 14.06 12.30
N GLY A 544 -2.48 12.80 12.08
CA GLY A 544 -2.29 11.81 13.14
C GLY A 544 -3.55 11.03 13.53
N GLY A 545 -4.53 10.93 12.63
CA GLY A 545 -5.67 10.02 12.79
C GLY A 545 -5.34 8.57 12.43
N GLY A 546 -4.06 8.22 12.28
CA GLY A 546 -3.62 6.92 11.79
C GLY A 546 -3.75 6.74 10.27
N GLY A 547 -3.68 5.48 9.83
CA GLY A 547 -3.63 5.03 8.45
C GLY A 547 -2.27 4.42 8.09
N ARG A 548 -1.93 4.45 6.79
CA ARG A 548 -0.70 3.81 6.31
C ARG A 548 0.56 4.50 6.87
N SER A 549 1.45 3.69 7.42
CA SER A 549 2.77 4.09 7.91
C SER A 549 3.68 4.57 6.78
N SER A 550 4.63 5.45 7.09
CA SER A 550 5.64 5.91 6.14
C SER A 550 6.78 4.91 6.05
N PHE A 551 7.28 4.64 4.84
CA PHE A 551 8.42 3.74 4.66
C PHE A 551 9.74 4.41 5.08
N GLY A 552 9.83 5.74 4.93
CA GLY A 552 10.93 6.59 5.38
C GLY A 552 10.58 7.49 6.57
N GLY A 553 11.55 8.30 7.02
CA GLY A 553 11.40 9.24 8.12
C GLY A 553 11.53 8.59 9.51
N GLY A 554 10.81 9.14 10.49
CA GLY A 554 10.84 8.74 11.90
C GLY A 554 11.97 9.36 12.71
N GLY A 555 12.80 10.23 12.12
CA GLY A 555 13.99 10.80 12.75
C GLY A 555 13.74 11.48 14.10
N GLY A 556 14.76 11.45 14.98
CA GLY A 556 14.65 12.02 16.33
C GLY A 556 13.83 11.18 17.31
N PHE A 557 13.71 9.87 17.05
CA PHE A 557 13.14 8.90 17.97
C PHE A 557 14.03 8.70 19.21
N SER A 558 13.41 8.31 20.31
CA SER A 558 14.07 7.73 21.49
C SER A 558 13.97 6.19 21.42
N GLY A 559 14.82 5.51 22.18
CA GLY A 559 14.86 4.05 22.18
C GLY A 559 15.35 3.46 20.86
N GLY A 560 15.30 2.13 20.78
CA GLY A 560 15.83 1.34 19.68
C GLY A 560 17.32 1.55 19.42
N GLY A 561 17.91 0.73 18.58
CA GLY A 561 19.32 0.79 18.21
C GLY A 561 19.53 0.22 16.82
N ARG A 562 20.78 -0.02 16.43
CA ARG A 562 21.09 -0.84 15.24
C ARG A 562 21.43 -2.26 15.67
N GLY A 563 20.95 -3.25 14.93
CA GLY A 563 21.20 -4.65 15.23
C GLY A 563 20.21 -5.24 16.23
N GLY A 564 20.65 -6.27 16.96
CA GLY A 564 19.79 -7.12 17.78
C GLY A 564 19.45 -8.45 17.11
N GLY A 565 18.74 -9.31 17.83
CA GLY A 565 18.51 -10.70 17.42
C GLY A 565 19.50 -11.65 18.09
N SER A 566 19.82 -12.78 17.45
CA SER A 566 20.74 -13.77 18.02
C SER A 566 22.22 -13.45 17.77
N ARG A 567 23.07 -13.81 18.72
CA ARG A 567 24.54 -13.83 18.58
C ARG A 567 25.20 -15.06 19.21
#